data_AF-A0A5S3YMZ2-F1
#
_entry.id   AF-A0A5S3YMZ2-F1
#
_cell.length_a   1.000
_cell.length_b   1.000
_cell.length_c   1.000
_cell.angle_alpha   90.00
_cell.angle_beta   90.00
_cell.angle_gamma   90.00
#
_symmetry.space_group_name_H-M   'P 1'
#
loop_
_entity.id
_entity.type
_entity.pdbx_description
1 polymer ?
#
loop_
_entity_poly.entity_id
_entity_poly.type
_entity_poly.pdbx_seq_one_letter_code
_entity_poly.pdbx_strand_id
1 'polypeptide(L)'
;NDSQNERAAAYSYLEQQRGRTEYRKYEVLPAAPFHLTEKWSKLTTIGKAIYYRIENGKELIDTRYYISSAQLSAEELANHVRSHWAI
;
A
#
# COMPACT_ATOMS: atom_id res chain seq x y z
N ASN A 1 17.48 17.33 -10.88
CA ASN A 1 18.39 16.20 -10.55
C ASN A 1 17.50 15.03 -10.12
N ASP A 2 16.49 14.71 -10.95
CA ASP A 2 15.25 14.03 -10.55
C ASP A 2 14.94 12.85 -11.47
N SER A 3 15.96 12.05 -11.76
CA SER A 3 15.87 10.96 -12.75
C SER A 3 16.32 9.63 -12.16
N GLN A 4 15.96 9.36 -10.90
CA GLN A 4 16.20 8.07 -10.21
C GLN A 4 15.03 7.60 -9.31
N ASN A 5 13.79 8.07 -9.51
CA ASN A 5 12.62 7.52 -8.80
C ASN A 5 11.52 7.09 -9.78
N GLU A 6 11.84 6.20 -10.73
CA GLU A 6 10.80 5.53 -11.52
C GLU A 6 10.14 4.44 -10.65
N ARG A 7 9.11 4.86 -9.90
CA ARG A 7 8.15 4.05 -9.13
C ARG A 7 8.76 3.17 -8.02
N ALA A 8 9.00 3.76 -6.86
CA ALA A 8 9.38 3.02 -5.65
C ALA A 8 8.41 1.87 -5.32
N ALA A 9 8.98 0.68 -5.06
CA ALA A 9 8.24 -0.54 -4.71
C ALA A 9 7.67 -0.54 -3.28
N ALA A 10 8.14 0.38 -2.43
CA ALA A 10 7.66 0.55 -1.07
C ALA A 10 7.51 2.03 -0.72
N TYR A 11 6.48 2.34 0.07
CA TYR A 11 6.18 3.67 0.58
C TYR A 11 5.66 3.52 2.01
N SER A 12 6.07 4.40 2.92
CA SER A 12 5.58 4.35 4.30
C SER A 12 5.38 5.72 4.90
N TYR A 13 4.46 5.80 5.85
CA TYR A 13 4.07 7.01 6.54
C TYR A 13 3.95 6.73 8.05
N LEU A 14 4.51 7.62 8.86
CA LEU A 14 4.43 7.58 10.32
C LEU A 14 3.81 8.89 10.81
N GLU A 15 2.74 8.79 11.58
CA GLU A 15 2.08 9.92 12.21
C GLU A 15 2.06 9.71 13.72
N GLN A 16 2.46 10.74 14.47
CA GLN A 16 2.46 10.74 15.93
C GLN A 16 1.62 11.91 16.42
N GLN A 17 0.65 11.61 17.27
CA GLN A 17 -0.18 12.55 17.99
C GLN A 17 -0.17 12.17 19.48
N ARG A 18 -0.66 13.06 20.34
CA ARG A 18 -0.68 12.79 21.79
C ARG A 18 -1.48 11.52 22.09
N GLY A 19 -0.81 10.49 22.57
CA GLY A 19 -1.42 9.19 22.92
C GLY A 19 -1.73 8.27 21.73
N ARG A 20 -1.40 8.66 20.49
CA ARG A 20 -1.65 7.88 19.27
C ARG A 20 -0.44 7.88 18.33
N THR A 21 -0.01 6.69 17.94
CA THR A 21 0.99 6.48 16.88
C THR A 21 0.36 5.66 15.77
N GLU A 22 0.45 6.12 14.53
CA GLU A 22 0.00 5.39 13.35
C GLU A 22 1.15 5.21 12.37
N TYR A 23 1.41 3.97 12.01
CA TYR A 23 2.35 3.59 10.95
C TYR A 23 1.58 2.91 9.81
N ARG A 24 1.85 3.34 8.59
CA ARG A 24 1.29 2.78 7.36
C ARG A 24 2.43 2.41 6.44
N LYS A 25 2.40 1.21 5.88
CA LYS A 25 3.35 0.76 4.86
C LYS A 25 2.60 0.22 3.67
N TYR A 26 3.07 0.56 2.48
CA TYR A 26 2.54 0.12 1.21
C TYR A 26 3.67 -0.52 0.42
N GLU A 27 3.40 -1.68 -0.15
CA GLU A 27 4.33 -2.44 -0.98
C GLU A 27 3.60 -2.81 -2.28
N VAL A 28 4.30 -2.72 -3.41
CA VAL A 28 3.78 -3.14 -4.71
C VAL A 28 4.71 -4.16 -5.35
N LEU A 29 4.10 -5.14 -6.02
CA LEU A 29 4.79 -6.13 -6.82
C LEU A 29 4.13 -6.23 -8.19
N PRO A 30 4.91 -6.50 -9.26
CA PRO A 30 4.33 -6.85 -10.55
C PRO A 30 3.54 -8.16 -10.41
N ALA A 31 2.42 -8.27 -11.12
CA ALA A 31 1.57 -9.46 -11.07
C ALA A 31 2.06 -10.61 -11.96
N ALA A 32 2.91 -10.33 -12.95
CA ALA A 32 3.42 -11.30 -13.91
C ALA A 32 3.99 -12.59 -13.28
N PRO A 33 4.71 -12.56 -12.15
CA PRO A 33 5.24 -13.77 -11.52
C PRO A 33 4.20 -14.71 -10.90
N PHE A 34 2.95 -14.27 -10.72
CA PHE A 34 2.02 -14.96 -9.81
C PHE A 34 0.98 -15.88 -10.50
N HIS A 35 1.04 -16.10 -11.81
CA HIS A 35 0.02 -16.87 -12.57
C HIS A 35 -1.45 -16.43 -12.32
N LEU A 36 -1.67 -15.27 -11.69
CA LEU A 36 -3.00 -14.73 -11.40
C LEU A 36 -3.68 -14.14 -12.64
N THR A 37 -2.91 -13.91 -13.70
CA THR A 37 -3.38 -13.34 -14.97
C THR A 37 -4.34 -14.28 -15.70
N GLU A 38 -4.35 -15.58 -15.41
CA GLU A 38 -5.33 -16.52 -15.96
C GLU A 38 -6.76 -16.19 -15.52
N LYS A 39 -6.93 -15.73 -14.26
CA LYS A 39 -8.22 -15.33 -13.71
C LYS A 39 -8.49 -13.83 -13.90
N TRP A 40 -7.45 -13.01 -13.89
CA TRP A 40 -7.53 -11.56 -14.05
C TRP A 40 -6.59 -11.10 -15.16
N SER A 41 -7.03 -11.20 -16.41
CA SER A 41 -6.20 -10.99 -17.61
C SER A 41 -5.56 -9.61 -17.72
N LYS A 42 -6.14 -8.59 -17.08
CA LYS A 42 -5.60 -7.23 -17.06
C LYS A 42 -4.78 -6.90 -15.81
N LEU A 43 -4.54 -7.87 -14.93
CA LEU A 43 -3.86 -7.63 -13.66
C LEU A 43 -2.39 -7.27 -13.90
N THR A 44 -1.95 -6.13 -13.37
CA THR A 44 -0.58 -5.62 -13.52
C THR A 44 0.14 -5.49 -12.18
N THR A 45 -0.58 -5.12 -11.11
CA THR A 45 0.02 -4.87 -9.80
C THR A 45 -0.71 -5.61 -8.69
N ILE A 46 0.07 -6.20 -7.80
CA ILE A 46 -0.36 -6.70 -6.49
C ILE A 46 0.13 -5.69 -5.45
N GLY A 47 -0.79 -5.15 -4.66
CA GLY A 47 -0.51 -4.20 -3.59
C GLY A 47 -0.70 -4.84 -2.22
N LYS A 48 0.11 -4.43 -1.26
CA LYS A 48 -0.06 -4.77 0.16
C LYS A 48 -0.07 -3.49 0.98
N ALA A 49 -1.06 -3.31 1.83
CA ALA A 49 -1.12 -2.23 2.80
C ALA A 49 -1.06 -2.82 4.21
N ILE A 50 -0.10 -2.37 5.00
CA ILE A 50 0.05 -2.70 6.40
C ILE A 50 -0.30 -1.44 7.19
N TYR A 51 -1.22 -1.57 8.12
CA TYR A 51 -1.59 -0.53 9.06
C TYR A 51 -1.29 -0.99 10.48
N TYR A 52 -0.53 -0.17 11.19
CA TYR A 52 -0.19 -0.36 12.59
C TYR A 52 -0.62 0.88 13.35
N ARG A 53 -1.38 0.70 14.43
CA ARG A 53 -1.81 1.79 15.31
C ARG A 53 -1.56 1.40 16.76
N ILE A 54 -0.98 2.31 17.51
CA ILE A 54 -0.99 2.29 18.97
C ILE A 54 -1.83 3.46 19.43
N GLU A 55 -2.84 3.21 20.27
CA GLU A 55 -3.60 4.26 20.93
C GLU A 55 -3.87 3.89 22.38
N ASN A 56 -3.48 4.76 23.32
CA ASN A 56 -3.65 4.54 24.76
C ASN A 56 -3.15 3.16 25.24
N GLY A 57 -2.01 2.71 24.70
CA GLY A 57 -1.41 1.41 25.03
C GLY A 57 -2.06 0.19 24.37
N LYS A 58 -3.06 0.38 23.50
CA LYS A 58 -3.65 -0.71 22.70
C LYS A 58 -3.08 -0.71 21.30
N GLU A 59 -2.61 -1.87 20.86
CA GLU A 59 -2.08 -2.08 19.53
C GLU A 59 -3.12 -2.68 18.58
N LEU A 60 -3.12 -2.23 17.34
CA LEU A 60 -3.89 -2.79 16.23
C LEU A 60 -2.97 -2.94 15.03
N ILE A 61 -2.97 -4.14 14.43
CA ILE A 61 -2.26 -4.44 13.20
C ILE A 61 -3.27 -4.99 12.20
N ASP A 62 -3.32 -4.40 11.01
CA ASP A 62 -4.15 -4.86 9.90
C ASP A 62 -3.30 -4.95 8.63
N THR A 63 -3.50 -6.00 7.84
CA THR A 63 -2.82 -6.20 6.57
C THR A 63 -3.84 -6.54 5.50
N ARG A 64 -3.83 -5.78 4.40
CA ARG A 64 -4.75 -5.91 3.29
C ARG A 64 -3.98 -6.08 1.99
N TYR A 65 -4.49 -6.93 1.12
CA TYR A 65 -3.97 -7.15 -0.22
C TYR A 65 -4.93 -6.60 -1.26
N TYR A 66 -4.37 -6.01 -2.31
CA TYR A 66 -5.08 -5.39 -3.42
C TYR A 66 -4.56 -5.92 -4.74
N ILE A 67 -5.43 -5.95 -5.74
CA ILE A 67 -5.09 -6.25 -7.12
C ILE A 67 -5.52 -5.07 -7.99
N SER A 68 -4.68 -4.67 -8.95
CA SER A 68 -4.94 -3.53 -9.82
C SER A 68 -4.52 -3.83 -11.25
N SER A 69 -5.34 -3.43 -12.22
CA SER A 69 -4.99 -3.43 -13.64
C SER A 69 -4.14 -2.24 -14.08
N ALA A 70 -3.86 -1.30 -13.17
CA ALA A 70 -2.93 -0.21 -13.38
C ALA A 70 -1.54 -0.57 -12.82
N GLN A 71 -0.48 -0.15 -13.51
CA GLN A 71 0.89 -0.23 -12.99
C GLN A 71 1.06 0.86 -11.93
N LEU A 72 1.11 0.49 -10.66
CA LEU A 72 1.19 1.44 -9.55
C LEU A 72 2.57 1.40 -8.89
N SER A 73 3.07 2.57 -8.48
CA SER A 73 4.04 2.72 -7.40
C SER A 73 3.38 2.51 -6.03
N ALA A 74 4.18 2.31 -4.99
CA ALA A 74 3.66 2.18 -3.63
C ALA A 74 2.98 3.46 -3.11
N GLU A 75 3.41 4.64 -3.57
CA GLU A 75 2.76 5.92 -3.21
C GLU A 75 1.41 6.09 -3.92
N GLU A 76 1.32 5.77 -5.21
CA GLU A 76 0.04 5.76 -5.95
C GLU A 76 -0.94 4.77 -5.30
N LEU A 77 -0.46 3.56 -4.92
CA LEU A 77 -1.27 2.61 -4.15
C LEU A 77 -1.77 3.24 -2.84
N ALA A 78 -0.90 3.91 -2.08
CA ALA A 78 -1.28 4.55 -0.82
C ALA A 78 -2.41 5.58 -1.02
N ASN A 79 -2.33 6.40 -2.07
CA ASN A 79 -3.34 7.40 -2.41
C ASN A 79 -4.68 6.77 -2.82
N HIS A 80 -4.65 5.71 -3.64
CA HIS A 80 -5.86 4.97 -4.03
C HIS A 80 -6.52 4.26 -2.84
N VAL A 81 -5.73 3.61 -1.98
CA VAL A 81 -6.27 2.95 -0.77
C VAL A 81 -6.87 3.99 0.16
N ARG A 82 -6.21 5.12 0.41
CA ARG A 82 -6.75 6.16 1.31
C ARG A 82 -8.04 6.79 0.80
N SER A 83 -8.12 7.09 -0.49
CA SER A 83 -9.34 7.67 -1.08
C SER A 83 -10.53 6.70 -1.05
N HIS A 84 -10.28 5.39 -1.10
CA HIS A 84 -11.35 4.38 -1.04
C HIS A 84 -12.02 4.26 0.34
N TRP A 85 -11.32 4.62 1.43
CA TRP A 85 -11.83 4.56 2.81
C TRP A 85 -12.29 5.94 3.35
N ALA A 86 -12.28 6.97 2.51
CA ALA A 86 -12.74 8.31 2.86
C ALA A 86 -14.25 8.51 2.69
N ILE A 87 -15.02 7.41 2.55
CA ILE A 87 -16.49 7.38 2.48
C ILE A 87 -17.05 6.97 3.85
#